data_AF-A0A225DV45-F1
#
_entry.id   AF-A0A225DV45-F1
#
_cell.length_a   1.000
_cell.length_b   1.000
_cell.length_c   1.000
_cell.angle_alpha   90.00
_cell.angle_beta   90.00
_cell.angle_gamma   90.00
#
_symmetry.space_group_name_H-M   'P 1'
#
loop_
_entity.id
_entity.type
_entity.pdbx_description
1 polymer ?
#
loop_
_entity_poly.entity_id
_entity_poly.type
_entity_poly.pdbx_seq_one_letter_code
_entity_poly.pdbx_strand_id
1 'polypeptide(L)'
;MDTTPPAPFVEAFRTLEDPRRPGRTLAHNLHEILTIALCAAIGGANDWVAVETFGRAKIGWFRRFLPLVHGIPSHDTFGRVFAHLKPAAFQACFGQWIADVCGKLGRAHIAIDGKRLAGSEDAGAGVTALHLVSAWATDARLSLGQVAVDDKSNEITAIPKLLELIEISGALVSIDAMGCQKEIATTIRAEGGDYLLAVKDNQPHLRADLGLCLITPWSRSSRRVRGTGLPRRRRLGVGRNCGNVGC
;
A
#
# COMPACT_ATOMS: atom_id res chain seq x y z
N MET A 1 -19.49 12.03 -12.13
CA MET A 1 -19.06 10.80 -11.43
C MET A 1 -19.34 9.68 -12.40
N ASP A 2 -18.31 8.99 -12.85
CA ASP A 2 -18.48 7.84 -13.74
C ASP A 2 -19.19 6.73 -12.93
N THR A 3 -20.38 6.33 -13.34
CA THR A 3 -21.25 5.39 -12.61
C THR A 3 -21.16 3.98 -13.16
N THR A 4 -20.04 3.64 -13.79
CA THR A 4 -19.78 2.29 -14.25
C THR A 4 -19.57 1.40 -13.01
N PRO A 5 -20.39 0.36 -12.80
CA PRO A 5 -20.22 -0.53 -11.67
C PRO A 5 -18.83 -1.19 -11.74
N PRO A 6 -18.12 -1.33 -10.61
CA PRO A 6 -16.77 -1.88 -10.62
C PRO A 6 -16.80 -3.30 -11.17
N ALA A 7 -15.75 -3.65 -11.92
CA ALA A 7 -15.64 -4.98 -12.50
C ALA A 7 -15.72 -6.04 -11.38
N PRO A 8 -16.48 -7.13 -11.58
CA PRO A 8 -16.51 -8.24 -10.63
C PRO A 8 -15.09 -8.74 -10.36
N PHE A 9 -14.80 -9.14 -9.12
CA PHE A 9 -13.47 -9.65 -8.73
C PHE A 9 -12.92 -10.69 -9.71
N VAL A 10 -13.77 -11.59 -10.20
CA VAL A 10 -13.42 -12.61 -11.20
C VAL A 10 -12.86 -11.98 -12.50
N GLU A 11 -13.45 -10.88 -12.97
CA GLU A 11 -13.02 -10.23 -14.21
C GLU A 11 -11.67 -9.53 -14.05
N ALA A 12 -11.43 -8.92 -12.89
CA ALA A 12 -10.15 -8.26 -12.62
C ALA A 12 -8.96 -9.24 -12.59
N PHE A 13 -9.22 -10.52 -12.32
CA PHE A 13 -8.22 -11.59 -12.31
C PHE A 13 -8.26 -12.46 -13.59
N ARG A 14 -8.92 -12.01 -14.66
CA ARG A 14 -9.03 -12.79 -15.91
C ARG A 14 -7.69 -12.95 -16.62
N THR A 15 -6.79 -11.99 -16.49
CA THR A 15 -5.45 -12.00 -17.10
C THR A 15 -4.40 -12.72 -16.25
N LEU A 16 -4.77 -13.13 -15.02
CA LEU A 16 -3.87 -13.85 -14.14
C LEU A 16 -3.67 -15.29 -14.66
N GLU A 17 -2.43 -15.62 -14.98
CA GLU A 17 -2.04 -16.97 -15.40
C GLU A 17 -2.26 -17.97 -14.26
N ASP A 18 -2.90 -19.11 -14.55
CA ASP A 18 -3.05 -20.20 -13.59
C ASP A 18 -1.72 -20.97 -13.45
N PRO A 19 -1.04 -20.90 -12.31
CA PRO A 19 0.28 -21.51 -12.16
C PRO A 19 0.21 -23.05 -12.01
N ARG A 20 -0.99 -23.63 -11.93
CA ARG A 20 -1.18 -25.05 -11.70
C ARG A 20 -0.98 -25.86 -12.97
N ARG A 21 -0.48 -27.10 -12.80
CA ARG A 21 -0.24 -28.02 -13.91
C ARG A 21 -1.56 -28.46 -14.56
N PRO A 22 -1.73 -28.29 -15.89
CA PRO A 22 -2.87 -28.82 -16.63
C PRO A 22 -3.01 -30.34 -16.45
N GLY A 23 -4.24 -30.83 -16.30
CA GLY A 23 -4.55 -32.26 -16.22
C GLY A 23 -4.31 -32.96 -14.87
N ARG A 24 -3.74 -32.30 -13.85
CA ARG A 24 -3.60 -32.88 -12.49
C ARG A 24 -4.23 -32.07 -11.38
N THR A 25 -4.08 -30.74 -11.41
CA THR A 25 -4.41 -29.86 -10.26
C THR A 25 -5.53 -28.85 -10.53
N LEU A 26 -6.28 -29.02 -11.62
CA LEU A 26 -7.31 -28.06 -12.09
C LEU A 26 -8.75 -28.42 -11.68
N ALA A 27 -8.96 -29.31 -10.71
CA ALA A 27 -10.31 -29.67 -10.26
C ALA A 27 -11.10 -28.45 -9.77
N HIS A 28 -10.48 -27.53 -9.04
CA HIS A 28 -11.14 -26.30 -8.59
C HIS A 28 -10.80 -25.14 -9.52
N ASN A 29 -11.78 -24.28 -9.84
CA ASN A 29 -11.53 -23.09 -10.65
C ASN A 29 -10.63 -22.10 -9.87
N LEU A 30 -9.65 -21.47 -10.56
CA LEU A 30 -8.71 -20.55 -9.92
C LEU A 30 -9.43 -19.37 -9.27
N HIS A 31 -10.40 -18.77 -9.96
CA HIS A 31 -11.15 -17.62 -9.46
C HIS A 31 -12.00 -17.97 -8.24
N GLU A 32 -12.52 -19.19 -8.16
CA GLU A 32 -13.20 -19.69 -6.95
C GLU A 32 -12.23 -19.78 -5.77
N ILE A 33 -11.03 -20.33 -5.98
CA ILE A 33 -9.97 -20.40 -4.96
C ILE A 33 -9.62 -19.00 -4.46
N LEU A 34 -9.34 -18.06 -5.37
CA LEU A 34 -8.98 -16.69 -5.03
C LEU A 34 -10.10 -15.98 -4.26
N THR A 35 -11.35 -16.14 -4.69
CA THR A 35 -12.52 -15.53 -4.04
C THR A 35 -12.71 -16.06 -2.62
N ILE A 36 -12.62 -17.38 -2.42
CA ILE A 36 -12.76 -17.99 -1.08
C ILE A 36 -11.64 -17.51 -0.16
N ALA A 37 -10.39 -17.51 -0.64
CA ALA A 37 -9.24 -17.06 0.14
C ALA A 37 -9.36 -15.59 0.56
N LEU A 38 -9.79 -14.71 -0.36
CA LEU A 38 -10.05 -13.30 -0.04
C LEU A 38 -11.12 -13.14 1.03
N CYS A 39 -12.29 -13.78 0.85
CA CYS A 39 -13.37 -13.70 1.83
C CYS A 39 -12.97 -14.26 3.20
N ALA A 40 -12.21 -15.35 3.23
CA ALA A 40 -11.72 -15.96 4.46
C ALA A 40 -10.72 -15.03 5.16
N ALA A 41 -9.77 -14.44 4.43
CA ALA A 41 -8.80 -13.48 4.99
C ALA A 41 -9.51 -12.25 5.58
N ILE A 42 -10.49 -11.68 4.88
CA ILE A 42 -11.34 -10.60 5.42
C ILE A 42 -12.11 -11.05 6.65
N GLY A 43 -12.56 -12.31 6.66
CA GLY A 43 -13.20 -12.96 7.80
C GLY A 43 -12.26 -13.29 8.98
N GLY A 44 -10.97 -12.96 8.88
CA GLY A 44 -9.98 -13.17 9.93
C GLY A 44 -9.23 -14.51 9.88
N ALA A 45 -9.36 -15.29 8.80
CA ALA A 45 -8.55 -16.48 8.61
C ALA A 45 -7.08 -16.10 8.37
N ASN A 46 -6.17 -16.66 9.17
CA ASN A 46 -4.74 -16.36 9.15
C ASN A 46 -3.86 -17.55 8.72
N ASP A 47 -4.44 -18.69 8.38
CA ASP A 47 -3.75 -19.85 7.82
C ASP A 47 -4.66 -20.63 6.84
N TRP A 48 -4.09 -21.57 6.07
CA TRP A 48 -4.83 -22.31 5.04
C TRP A 48 -5.88 -23.28 5.60
N VAL A 49 -5.69 -23.78 6.82
CA VAL A 49 -6.67 -24.64 7.50
C VAL A 49 -7.88 -23.81 7.91
N ALA A 50 -7.67 -22.60 8.41
CA ALA A 50 -8.71 -21.62 8.69
C ALA A 50 -9.44 -21.20 7.42
N VAL A 51 -8.75 -21.03 6.28
CA VAL A 51 -9.38 -20.75 4.98
C VAL A 51 -10.28 -21.90 4.53
N GLU A 52 -9.81 -23.15 4.60
CA GLU A 52 -10.62 -24.33 4.30
C GLU A 52 -11.86 -24.40 5.21
N THR A 53 -11.66 -24.20 6.51
CA THR A 53 -12.73 -24.23 7.53
C THR A 53 -13.78 -23.17 7.26
N PHE A 54 -13.36 -21.94 6.97
CA PHE A 54 -14.24 -20.83 6.59
C PHE A 54 -15.03 -21.16 5.33
N GLY A 55 -14.35 -21.67 4.29
CA GLY A 55 -14.97 -22.09 3.04
C GLY A 55 -16.07 -23.13 3.25
N ARG A 56 -15.78 -24.18 4.04
CA ARG A 56 -16.73 -25.24 4.37
C ARG A 56 -17.93 -24.69 5.15
N ALA A 57 -17.70 -23.84 6.15
CA ALA A 57 -18.76 -23.24 6.95
C ALA A 57 -19.68 -22.31 6.13
N LYS A 58 -19.16 -21.72 5.05
CA LYS A 58 -19.88 -20.74 4.21
C LYS A 58 -20.23 -21.26 2.81
N ILE A 59 -20.10 -22.57 2.55
CA ILE A 59 -20.31 -23.15 1.21
C ILE A 59 -21.70 -22.80 0.63
N GLY A 60 -22.75 -22.82 1.44
CA GLY A 60 -24.10 -22.44 1.01
C GLY A 60 -24.20 -20.96 0.57
N TRP A 61 -23.43 -20.07 1.21
CA TRP A 61 -23.36 -18.66 0.84
C TRP A 61 -22.57 -18.45 -0.46
N PHE A 62 -21.44 -19.15 -0.62
CA PHE A 62 -20.62 -19.10 -1.83
C PHE A 62 -21.36 -19.63 -3.06
N ARG A 63 -22.13 -20.71 -2.92
CA ARG A 63 -22.91 -21.29 -4.02
C ARG A 63 -23.96 -20.36 -4.64
N ARG A 64 -24.23 -19.21 -4.00
CA ARG A 64 -25.11 -18.19 -4.58
C ARG A 64 -24.48 -17.43 -5.75
N PHE A 65 -23.15 -17.45 -5.86
CA PHE A 65 -22.40 -16.71 -6.89
C PHE A 65 -21.15 -17.44 -7.41
N LEU A 66 -20.78 -18.59 -6.85
CA LEU A 66 -19.72 -19.47 -7.34
C LEU A 66 -20.30 -20.86 -7.66
N PRO A 67 -20.00 -21.46 -8.83
CA PRO A 67 -20.46 -22.82 -9.16
C PRO A 67 -20.02 -23.88 -8.15
N LEU A 68 -18.76 -23.85 -7.72
CA LEU A 68 -18.14 -24.80 -6.79
C LEU A 68 -18.45 -26.26 -7.15
N VAL A 69 -18.24 -26.62 -8.43
CA VAL A 69 -18.54 -27.97 -8.97
C VAL A 69 -17.88 -29.07 -8.12
N HIS A 70 -16.65 -28.83 -7.66
CA HIS A 70 -15.88 -29.75 -6.84
C HIS A 70 -15.87 -29.38 -5.34
N GLY A 71 -16.73 -28.44 -4.92
CA GLY A 71 -16.80 -27.97 -3.54
C GLY A 71 -15.61 -27.09 -3.13
N ILE A 72 -15.36 -27.03 -1.82
CA ILE A 72 -14.31 -26.20 -1.22
C ILE A 72 -12.96 -26.92 -1.36
N PRO A 73 -11.92 -26.25 -1.89
CA PRO A 73 -10.57 -26.81 -1.95
C PRO A 73 -10.02 -27.13 -0.56
N SER A 74 -9.13 -28.12 -0.47
CA SER A 74 -8.38 -28.40 0.76
C SER A 74 -7.34 -27.31 1.06
N HIS A 75 -6.90 -27.22 2.31
CA HIS A 75 -5.79 -26.35 2.74
C HIS A 75 -4.51 -26.59 1.91
N ASP A 76 -4.20 -27.84 1.55
CA ASP A 76 -3.09 -28.16 0.64
C ASP A 76 -3.24 -27.54 -0.75
N THR A 77 -4.48 -27.47 -1.25
CA THR A 77 -4.76 -26.89 -2.57
C THR A 77 -4.60 -25.38 -2.53
N PHE A 78 -5.09 -24.72 -1.48
CA PHE A 78 -4.83 -23.30 -1.25
C PHE A 78 -3.32 -23.03 -1.15
N GLY A 79 -2.63 -23.71 -0.25
CA GLY A 79 -1.19 -23.53 -0.04
C GLY A 79 -0.38 -23.72 -1.33
N ARG A 80 -0.68 -24.78 -2.09
CA ARG A 80 0.00 -25.03 -3.37
C ARG A 80 -0.27 -23.93 -4.41
N VAL A 81 -1.50 -23.45 -4.55
CA VAL A 81 -1.81 -22.38 -5.51
C VAL A 81 -1.08 -21.10 -5.15
N PHE A 82 -1.21 -20.65 -3.91
CA PHE A 82 -0.60 -19.39 -3.47
C PHE A 82 0.93 -19.45 -3.47
N ALA A 83 1.53 -20.62 -3.22
CA ALA A 83 2.98 -20.79 -3.33
C ALA A 83 3.52 -20.64 -4.76
N HIS A 84 2.71 -20.90 -5.79
CA HIS A 84 3.15 -20.83 -7.19
C HIS A 84 2.62 -19.58 -7.92
N LEU A 85 1.72 -18.81 -7.31
CA LEU A 85 1.23 -17.56 -7.88
C LEU A 85 2.37 -16.54 -7.99
N LYS A 86 2.50 -15.93 -9.17
CA LYS A 86 3.46 -14.84 -9.39
C LYS A 86 3.01 -13.61 -8.60
N PRO A 87 3.74 -13.15 -7.57
CA PRO A 87 3.28 -12.07 -6.68
C PRO A 87 2.99 -10.77 -7.42
N ALA A 88 3.87 -10.38 -8.36
CA ALA A 88 3.71 -9.16 -9.14
C ALA A 88 2.45 -9.16 -10.02
N ALA A 89 2.16 -10.30 -10.67
CA ALA A 89 0.96 -10.44 -11.51
C ALA A 89 -0.32 -10.41 -10.66
N PHE A 90 -0.31 -11.10 -9.52
CA PHE A 90 -1.42 -11.06 -8.57
C PHE A 90 -1.67 -9.64 -8.04
N GLN A 91 -0.61 -8.95 -7.62
CA GLN A 91 -0.69 -7.58 -7.12
C GLN A 91 -1.21 -6.60 -8.18
N ALA A 92 -0.79 -6.73 -9.44
CA ALA A 92 -1.29 -5.87 -10.52
C ALA A 92 -2.80 -6.04 -10.72
N CYS A 93 -3.30 -7.29 -10.77
CA CYS A 93 -4.72 -7.57 -10.87
C CYS A 93 -5.50 -7.04 -9.67
N PHE A 94 -4.98 -7.26 -8.46
CA PHE A 94 -5.59 -6.79 -7.23
C PHE A 94 -5.64 -5.25 -7.15
N GLY A 95 -4.54 -4.57 -7.50
CA GLY A 95 -4.45 -3.11 -7.53
C GLY A 95 -5.44 -2.50 -8.51
N GLN A 96 -5.58 -3.08 -9.71
CA GLN A 96 -6.56 -2.63 -10.68
C GLN A 96 -8.00 -2.81 -10.18
N TRP A 97 -8.32 -4.00 -9.65
CA TRP A 97 -9.65 -4.27 -9.08
C TRP A 97 -10.04 -3.24 -8.02
N ILE A 98 -9.11 -2.99 -7.12
CA ILE A 98 -9.25 -2.02 -6.05
C ILE A 98 -9.45 -0.60 -6.60
N ALA A 99 -8.67 -0.20 -7.61
CA ALA A 99 -8.80 1.11 -8.25
C ALA A 99 -10.18 1.27 -8.89
N ASP A 100 -10.70 0.22 -9.52
CA ASP A 100 -12.04 0.22 -10.11
C ASP A 100 -13.14 0.34 -9.03
N VAL A 101 -12.97 -0.33 -7.89
CA VAL A 101 -13.91 -0.28 -6.75
C VAL A 101 -13.90 1.08 -6.04
N CYS A 102 -12.72 1.66 -5.83
CA CYS A 102 -12.56 2.90 -5.07
C CYS A 102 -12.69 4.17 -5.92
N GLY A 103 -12.64 4.05 -7.26
CA GLY A 103 -12.59 5.18 -8.17
C GLY A 103 -11.28 5.97 -8.06
N LYS A 104 -11.23 7.16 -8.70
CA LYS A 104 -10.07 8.06 -8.58
C LYS A 104 -9.92 8.53 -7.13
N LEU A 105 -8.73 8.32 -6.55
CA LEU A 105 -8.42 8.64 -5.15
C LEU A 105 -8.52 10.14 -4.79
N GLY A 106 -8.64 11.04 -5.78
CA GLY A 106 -8.77 12.48 -5.52
C GLY A 106 -7.57 13.03 -4.74
N ARG A 107 -7.80 14.03 -3.87
CA ARG A 107 -6.78 14.56 -2.95
C ARG A 107 -6.58 13.62 -1.75
N ALA A 108 -6.10 12.40 -2.01
CA ALA A 108 -5.83 11.43 -0.96
C ALA A 108 -4.51 11.71 -0.26
N HIS A 109 -4.45 11.41 1.05
CA HIS A 109 -3.18 11.27 1.76
C HIS A 109 -2.68 9.83 1.64
N ILE A 110 -1.50 9.66 1.00
CA ILE A 110 -0.82 8.39 0.77
C ILE A 110 0.37 8.29 1.74
N ALA A 111 0.36 7.29 2.61
CA ALA A 111 1.47 7.00 3.50
C ALA A 111 2.34 5.88 2.92
N ILE A 112 3.63 6.11 2.79
CA ILE A 112 4.61 5.09 2.40
C ILE A 112 5.40 4.67 3.62
N ASP A 113 5.41 3.36 3.91
CA ASP A 113 6.06 2.80 5.09
C ASP A 113 6.68 1.43 4.78
N GLY A 114 7.81 1.15 5.42
CA GLY A 114 8.49 -0.14 5.37
C GLY A 114 8.12 -1.03 6.56
N LYS A 115 7.74 -2.28 6.30
CA LYS A 115 7.40 -3.29 7.30
C LYS A 115 8.21 -4.56 7.09
N ARG A 116 8.76 -5.10 8.17
CA ARG A 116 9.29 -6.46 8.23
C ARG A 116 8.14 -7.42 8.55
N LEU A 117 7.90 -8.40 7.70
CA LEU A 117 6.88 -9.42 7.95
C LEU A 117 7.37 -10.43 8.99
N ALA A 118 6.70 -10.48 10.14
CA ALA A 118 7.00 -11.45 11.18
C ALA A 118 6.72 -12.89 10.70
N GLY A 119 7.62 -13.82 11.01
CA GLY A 119 7.47 -15.23 10.64
C GLY A 119 7.74 -15.56 9.16
N SER A 120 8.26 -14.61 8.38
CA SER A 120 8.65 -14.82 6.99
C SER A 120 10.08 -15.32 6.80
N GLU A 121 10.86 -15.39 7.88
CA GLU A 121 12.22 -15.91 7.87
C GLU A 121 12.22 -17.44 8.01
N ASP A 122 13.09 -18.09 7.25
CA ASP A 122 13.39 -19.51 7.40
C ASP A 122 14.90 -19.70 7.43
N ALA A 123 15.44 -19.76 8.65
CA ALA A 123 16.88 -19.96 8.86
C ALA A 123 17.37 -21.31 8.32
N GLY A 124 16.50 -22.34 8.27
CA GLY A 124 16.85 -23.65 7.73
C GLY A 124 16.98 -23.64 6.21
N ALA A 125 16.22 -22.79 5.54
CA ALA A 125 16.28 -22.59 4.08
C ALA A 125 17.16 -21.39 3.66
N GLY A 126 17.76 -20.66 4.61
CA GLY A 126 18.58 -19.47 4.33
C GLY A 126 17.77 -18.27 3.84
N VAL A 127 16.46 -18.24 4.09
CA VAL A 127 15.55 -17.16 3.68
C VAL A 127 15.52 -16.09 4.77
N THR A 128 15.92 -14.88 4.43
CA THR A 128 15.82 -13.74 5.35
C THR A 128 14.39 -13.21 5.42
N ALA A 129 14.05 -12.51 6.49
CA ALA A 129 12.70 -11.97 6.64
C ALA A 129 12.36 -10.99 5.51
N LEU A 130 11.16 -11.15 4.97
CA LEU A 130 10.64 -10.31 3.92
C LEU A 130 10.38 -8.89 4.44
N HIS A 131 11.07 -7.93 3.82
CA HIS A 131 10.84 -6.50 4.01
C HIS A 131 9.94 -5.98 2.87
N LEU A 132 8.83 -5.35 3.21
CA LEU A 132 7.88 -4.77 2.25
C LEU A 132 7.77 -3.27 2.48
N VAL A 133 7.85 -2.49 1.40
CA VAL A 133 7.44 -1.09 1.39
C VAL A 133 6.07 -1.01 0.77
N SER A 134 5.09 -0.43 1.46
CA SER A 134 3.72 -0.31 0.96
C SER A 134 3.26 1.15 0.90
N ALA A 135 2.39 1.44 -0.07
CA ALA A 135 1.71 2.72 -0.22
C ALA A 135 0.26 2.57 0.24
N TRP A 136 -0.09 3.30 1.29
CA TRP A 136 -1.38 3.22 1.95
C TRP A 136 -2.17 4.53 1.78
N ALA A 137 -3.27 4.48 1.03
CA ALA A 137 -4.23 5.58 0.96
C ALA A 137 -5.07 5.59 2.25
N THR A 138 -4.82 6.59 3.10
CA THR A 138 -5.40 6.69 4.44
C THR A 138 -6.92 6.88 4.41
N ASP A 139 -7.41 7.80 3.58
CA ASP A 139 -8.84 8.08 3.45
C ASP A 139 -9.62 6.90 2.85
N ALA A 140 -9.02 6.22 1.88
CA ALA A 140 -9.61 5.04 1.23
C ALA A 140 -9.42 3.74 2.03
N ARG A 141 -8.59 3.77 3.08
CA ARG A 141 -8.17 2.60 3.89
C ARG A 141 -7.67 1.45 3.04
N LEU A 142 -6.74 1.77 2.14
CA LEU A 142 -6.40 0.89 1.04
C LEU A 142 -4.91 0.86 0.75
N SER A 143 -4.37 -0.33 0.50
CA SER A 143 -3.02 -0.49 -0.05
C SER A 143 -3.05 -0.31 -1.57
N LEU A 144 -2.40 0.75 -2.06
CA LEU A 144 -2.31 1.07 -3.49
C LEU A 144 -1.25 0.23 -4.21
N GLY A 145 -0.21 -0.15 -3.49
CA GLY A 145 0.88 -0.95 -4.01
C GLY A 145 1.83 -1.37 -2.90
N GLN A 146 2.63 -2.39 -3.17
CA GLN A 146 3.70 -2.83 -2.29
C GLN A 146 4.88 -3.37 -3.10
N VAL A 147 6.10 -3.21 -2.57
CA VAL A 147 7.32 -3.69 -3.20
C VAL A 147 8.14 -4.42 -2.16
N ALA A 148 8.55 -5.65 -2.48
CA ALA A 148 9.52 -6.39 -1.68
C ALA A 148 10.91 -5.75 -1.83
N VAL A 149 11.57 -5.51 -0.70
CA VAL A 149 12.95 -5.03 -0.65
C VAL A 149 13.87 -6.24 -0.76
N ASP A 150 14.76 -6.24 -1.74
CA ASP A 150 15.77 -7.30 -1.87
C ASP A 150 16.69 -7.36 -0.64
N ASP A 151 17.19 -8.54 -0.28
CA ASP A 151 18.02 -8.80 0.92
C ASP A 151 19.26 -7.89 1.08
N LYS A 152 19.71 -7.24 0.00
CA LYS A 152 20.86 -6.31 -0.02
C LYS A 152 20.48 -4.85 -0.21
N SER A 153 19.19 -4.55 -0.31
CA SER A 153 18.67 -3.22 -0.57
C SER A 153 17.99 -2.63 0.67
N ASN A 154 17.68 -1.34 0.58
CA ASN A 154 16.99 -0.61 1.63
C ASN A 154 15.67 -0.03 1.08
N GLU A 155 14.81 0.43 1.97
CA GLU A 155 13.52 1.01 1.62
C GLU A 155 13.66 2.19 0.63
N ILE A 156 14.81 2.89 0.68
CA ILE A 156 15.13 4.03 -0.19
C ILE A 156 15.10 3.65 -1.68
N THR A 157 15.55 2.45 -2.06
CA THR A 157 15.52 2.01 -3.47
C THR A 157 14.16 1.43 -3.89
N ALA A 158 13.35 0.99 -2.92
CA ALA A 158 12.01 0.44 -3.18
C ALA A 158 10.96 1.55 -3.36
N ILE A 159 11.11 2.69 -2.68
CA ILE A 159 10.18 3.83 -2.78
C ILE A 159 10.01 4.32 -4.22
N PRO A 160 11.07 4.59 -5.02
CA PRO A 160 10.91 5.01 -6.42
C PRO A 160 10.12 4.01 -7.26
N LYS A 161 10.44 2.72 -7.14
CA LYS A 161 9.72 1.64 -7.84
C LYS A 161 8.25 1.60 -7.44
N LEU A 162 7.94 1.87 -6.18
CA LEU A 162 6.57 1.91 -5.69
C LEU A 162 5.81 3.12 -6.23
N LEU A 163 6.44 4.30 -6.34
CA LEU A 163 5.84 5.51 -6.92
C LEU A 163 5.46 5.29 -8.39
N GLU A 164 6.30 4.59 -9.17
CA GLU A 164 6.00 4.23 -10.56
C GLU A 164 4.74 3.36 -10.73
N LEU A 165 4.31 2.64 -9.68
CA LEU A 165 3.17 1.74 -9.71
C LEU A 165 1.84 2.42 -9.33
N ILE A 166 1.88 3.66 -8.82
CA ILE A 166 0.71 4.32 -8.24
C ILE A 166 0.52 5.73 -8.82
N GLU A 167 -0.73 6.13 -9.03
CA GLU A 167 -1.05 7.50 -9.44
C GLU A 167 -1.09 8.41 -8.21
N ILE A 168 -0.15 9.36 -8.11
CA ILE A 168 -0.03 10.29 -6.97
C ILE A 168 -0.38 11.75 -7.29
N SER A 169 -0.84 12.03 -8.52
CA SER A 169 -1.15 13.39 -8.94
C SER A 169 -2.22 14.03 -8.03
N GLY A 170 -1.88 15.16 -7.41
CA GLY A 170 -2.74 15.86 -6.45
C GLY A 170 -2.86 15.21 -5.07
N ALA A 171 -2.13 14.13 -4.79
CA ALA A 171 -2.07 13.47 -3.50
C ALA A 171 -0.99 14.09 -2.60
N LEU A 172 -1.17 13.98 -1.27
CA LEU A 172 -0.10 14.24 -0.30
C LEU A 172 0.59 12.92 0.03
N VAL A 173 1.87 12.80 -0.29
CA VAL A 173 2.69 11.61 0.01
C VAL A 173 3.46 11.85 1.30
N SER A 174 3.19 11.08 2.35
CA SER A 174 3.98 11.09 3.58
C SER A 174 4.92 9.91 3.64
N ILE A 175 6.18 10.14 3.98
CA ILE A 175 7.19 9.09 4.12
C ILE A 175 7.91 9.27 5.46
N ASP A 176 8.33 8.15 6.02
CA ASP A 176 9.15 8.11 7.21
C ASP A 176 10.48 8.86 7.03
N ALA A 177 11.27 8.89 8.11
CA ALA A 177 12.52 9.62 8.07
C ALA A 177 13.53 8.97 7.13
N MET A 178 13.60 7.64 7.07
CA MET A 178 14.57 6.93 6.23
C MET A 178 14.42 7.29 4.74
N GLY A 179 13.18 7.45 4.28
CA GLY A 179 12.84 7.89 2.92
C GLY A 179 12.98 9.40 2.66
N CYS A 180 13.44 10.22 3.61
CA CYS A 180 13.63 11.66 3.43
C CYS A 180 14.86 11.98 2.55
N GLN A 181 14.72 11.77 1.24
CA GLN A 181 15.74 12.01 0.21
C GLN A 181 15.28 13.07 -0.81
N LYS A 182 16.24 13.83 -1.35
CA LYS A 182 15.95 14.92 -2.30
C LYS A 182 15.39 14.40 -3.61
N GLU A 183 15.90 13.26 -4.06
CA GLU A 183 15.52 12.59 -5.29
C GLU A 183 14.06 12.13 -5.20
N ILE A 184 13.67 11.50 -4.09
CA ILE A 184 12.28 11.07 -3.83
C ILE A 184 11.34 12.28 -3.82
N ALA A 185 11.70 13.36 -3.13
CA ALA A 185 10.92 14.60 -3.12
C ALA A 185 10.77 15.22 -4.53
N THR A 186 11.80 15.06 -5.37
CA THR A 186 11.79 15.55 -6.76
C THR A 186 10.88 14.72 -7.63
N THR A 187 10.92 13.38 -7.51
CA THR A 187 10.00 12.45 -8.20
C THR A 187 8.55 12.75 -7.86
N ILE A 188 8.22 12.87 -6.56
CA ILE A 188 6.84 13.17 -6.11
C ILE A 188 6.32 14.45 -6.75
N ARG A 189 7.15 15.51 -6.78
CA ARG A 189 6.78 16.78 -7.39
C ARG A 189 6.67 16.69 -8.91
N ALA A 190 7.52 15.91 -9.57
CA ALA A 190 7.49 15.72 -11.02
C ALA A 190 6.18 15.04 -11.47
N GLU A 191 5.66 14.12 -10.65
CA GLU A 191 4.38 13.42 -10.89
C GLU A 191 3.15 14.21 -10.40
N GLY A 192 3.35 15.43 -9.90
CA GLY A 192 2.26 16.34 -9.50
C GLY A 192 1.69 16.09 -8.11
N GLY A 193 2.39 15.33 -7.26
CA GLY A 193 2.06 15.15 -5.85
C GLY A 193 2.72 16.21 -4.94
N ASP A 194 2.15 16.38 -3.75
CA ASP A 194 2.74 17.09 -2.62
C ASP A 194 3.42 16.09 -1.68
N TYR A 195 4.38 16.52 -0.84
CA TYR A 195 5.07 15.62 0.10
C TYR A 195 5.12 16.13 1.54
N LEU A 196 5.15 15.18 2.48
CA LEU A 196 5.46 15.37 3.90
C LEU A 196 6.52 14.35 4.33
N LEU A 197 7.78 14.76 4.37
CA LEU A 197 8.90 13.89 4.72
C LEU A 197 9.38 14.18 6.14
N ALA A 198 9.48 13.15 6.97
CA ALA A 198 10.01 13.31 8.32
C ALA A 198 11.53 13.51 8.30
N VAL A 199 12.06 14.43 9.11
CA VAL A 199 13.50 14.67 9.21
C VAL A 199 13.98 14.19 10.58
N LYS A 200 14.99 13.31 10.60
CA LYS A 200 15.65 12.84 11.83
C LYS A 200 17.18 13.01 11.70
N ASP A 201 17.95 12.14 12.35
CA ASP A 201 19.41 12.16 12.38
C ASP A 201 20.07 11.80 11.06
N ASN A 202 19.30 11.24 10.12
CA ASN A 202 19.79 10.94 8.77
C ASN A 202 20.02 12.18 7.90
N GLN A 203 19.53 13.35 8.32
CA GLN A 203 19.71 14.63 7.63
C GLN A 203 20.15 15.71 8.64
N PRO A 204 21.37 15.60 9.21
CA PRO A 204 21.78 16.39 10.37
C PRO A 204 21.83 17.89 10.10
N HIS A 205 22.27 18.29 8.90
CA HIS A 205 22.30 19.70 8.49
C HIS A 205 20.89 20.28 8.32
N LEU A 206 20.00 19.54 7.65
CA LEU A 206 18.60 19.96 7.49
C LEU A 206 17.89 20.05 8.85
N ARG A 207 18.15 19.08 9.75
CA ARG A 207 17.61 19.11 11.11
C ARG A 207 18.10 20.34 11.89
N ALA A 208 19.39 20.68 11.77
CA ALA A 208 19.96 21.87 12.41
C ALA A 208 19.33 23.16 11.86
N ASP A 209 19.21 23.27 10.53
CA ASP A 209 18.58 24.43 9.86
C ASP A 209 17.11 24.57 10.25
N LEU A 210 16.35 23.48 10.29
CA LEU A 210 14.96 23.48 10.76
C LEU A 210 14.85 23.89 12.23
N GLY A 211 15.78 23.45 13.08
CA GLY A 211 15.87 23.91 14.47
C GLY A 211 16.06 25.42 14.57
N LEU A 212 16.95 25.98 13.75
CA LEU A 212 17.21 27.43 13.70
C LEU A 212 16.04 28.24 13.10
N CYS A 213 15.26 27.68 12.18
CA CYS A 213 14.14 28.38 11.56
C CYS A 213 12.80 28.24 12.30
N LEU A 214 12.57 27.12 12.99
CA LEU A 214 11.26 26.78 13.56
C LEU A 214 11.22 26.87 15.10
N ILE A 215 12.33 26.65 15.79
CA ILE A 215 12.38 26.61 17.26
C ILE A 215 12.81 27.98 17.81
N THR A 216 13.69 28.69 17.13
CA THR A 216 13.94 30.11 17.42
C THR A 216 12.69 30.91 17.06
N PRO A 217 12.14 31.75 17.96
CA PRO A 217 10.98 32.56 17.64
C PRO A 217 11.27 33.34 16.37
N TRP A 218 10.36 33.29 15.40
CA TRP A 218 10.46 34.13 14.21
C TRP A 218 10.47 35.60 14.68
N SER A 219 11.66 36.16 14.89
CA SER A 219 11.79 37.57 15.15
C SER A 219 11.36 38.25 13.86
N ARG A 220 10.21 38.93 13.88
CA ARG A 220 9.78 39.84 12.83
C ARG A 220 10.81 40.96 12.70
N SER A 221 11.94 40.70 12.07
CA SER A 221 12.73 41.76 11.48
C SER A 221 12.06 42.06 10.15
N SER A 222 11.24 43.11 10.16
CA SER A 222 10.64 43.69 8.96
C SER A 222 11.74 44.24 8.06
N ARG A 223 12.42 43.37 7.30
CA ARG A 223 13.25 43.82 6.20
C ARG A 223 12.30 44.11 5.04
N ARG A 224 11.94 45.39 4.92
CA ARG A 224 11.11 45.94 3.84
C ARG A 224 11.85 45.70 2.52
N VAL A 225 11.57 44.59 1.84
CA VAL A 225 11.98 44.40 0.44
C VAL A 225 11.14 45.37 -0.38
N ARG A 226 11.76 46.42 -0.92
CA ARG A 226 11.13 47.22 -1.97
C ARG A 226 11.18 46.40 -3.25
N GLY A 227 10.04 45.85 -3.63
CA GLY A 227 9.81 45.19 -4.90
C GLY A 227 8.34 45.39 -5.29
N THR A 228 8.13 46.07 -6.40
CA THR A 228 6.85 46.49 -6.98
C THR A 228 5.97 45.30 -7.42
N GLY A 229 4.67 45.33 -7.08
CA GLY A 229 3.58 44.70 -7.88
C GLY A 229 2.91 43.39 -7.38
N LEU A 230 1.84 43.53 -6.57
CA LEU A 230 0.55 42.75 -6.54
C LEU A 230 0.52 41.19 -6.34
N PRO A 231 -0.62 40.55 -5.91
CA PRO A 231 -0.73 40.02 -4.54
C PRO A 231 -1.22 38.55 -4.34
N ARG A 232 -0.84 37.96 -3.18
CA ARG A 232 -1.54 36.97 -2.29
C ARG A 232 -1.90 35.57 -2.89
N ARG A 233 -1.87 34.43 -2.18
CA ARG A 233 -2.21 34.10 -0.77
C ARG A 233 -1.36 32.90 -0.27
N ARG A 234 -0.79 32.96 0.93
CA ARG A 234 -0.42 31.78 1.74
C ARG A 234 -1.24 31.81 3.02
N ARG A 235 -1.96 30.73 3.33
CA ARG A 235 -2.53 30.43 4.65
C ARG A 235 -2.09 29.02 5.00
N LEU A 236 -1.12 28.90 5.90
CA LEU A 236 -0.86 27.69 6.68
C LEU A 236 -1.46 27.98 8.06
N GLY A 237 -2.52 27.26 8.42
CA GLY A 237 -3.10 27.27 9.75
C GLY A 237 -2.48 26.13 10.55
N VAL A 238 -1.84 26.46 11.68
CA VAL A 238 -1.39 25.47 12.67
C VAL A 238 -2.49 25.37 13.72
N GLY A 239 -3.12 24.19 13.81
CA GLY A 239 -3.97 23.84 14.95
C GLY A 239 -3.10 23.60 16.18
N ARG A 240 -3.33 24.37 17.25
CA ARG A 240 -2.76 24.10 18.57
C ARG A 240 -3.58 23.00 19.22
N ASN A 241 -2.93 21.90 19.62
CA ASN A 241 -3.53 21.00 20.60
C ASN A 241 -3.05 21.45 21.99
N CYS A 242 -3.97 22.03 22.77
CA CYS A 242 -3.80 22.24 24.20
C CYS A 242 -4.11 20.91 24.89
N GLY A 243 -3.15 20.39 25.63
CA GLY A 243 -3.34 19.17 26.41
C GLY A 243 -2.18 18.92 27.36
N ASN A 244 -2.03 19.79 28.35
CA ASN A 244 -1.37 19.40 29.60
C ASN A 244 -2.04 20.17 30.75
N VAL A 245 -3.04 19.53 31.36
CA VAL A 245 -3.53 19.91 32.69
C VAL A 245 -3.10 18.77 33.58
N GLY A 246 -2.01 19.00 34.31
CA GLY A 246 -1.57 18.13 35.39
C GLY A 246 -1.86 18.81 36.72
N CYS A 247 -2.70 18.17 37.53
CA CYS A 247 -2.58 17.94 38.97
C CYS A 247 -3.86 17.23 39.43
#